data_AF-A0A432Y896-F1
#
_entry.id   AF-A0A432Y896-F1
#
_cell.length_a   1.000
_cell.length_b   1.000
_cell.length_c   1.000
_cell.angle_alpha   90.00
_cell.angle_beta   90.00
_cell.angle_gamma   90.00
#
_symmetry.space_group_name_H-M   'P 1'
#
loop_
_entity.id
_entity.type
_entity.pdbx_description
1 polymer ?
#
loop_
_entity_poly.entity_id
_entity_poly.type
_entity_poly.pdbx_seq_one_letter_code
_entity_poly.pdbx_strand_id
1 'polypeptide(L)'
;MRARQFWNIKNWHWVSSAICLAGMLLFAVTGITLNHPTVFEGDADLISIEAQVPPAIMAGLHADRPISQAFRQWYQTTTGNTLPETLNAQWSEFEMYVSLPRAGGDRWFSVDRELHTFYQETTDRGWIAYLNDLHKGRNTHVLWTLFIDVFAIASVLFSVTGLLLLKKYAKGRKTTWPLVAAGIVVPILLLLPNHASANELSVQLPRLTVSEYHPPYLAVWLMDAERKKVADVAIWYDTQLADHEGEKWLKDMRLWWRRSGRFLTMPVDGASGATRQPGSHRIDLTTLVDTIRARPPQSYTLYVEAARELGGREVLQFSFEWPLNQPFKQTEQGRHELATVQLTLEP
;
A
#
# COMPACT_ATOMS: atom_id res chain seq x y z
N MET A 1 41.99 -35.57 -30.54
CA MET A 1 41.65 -34.58 -29.49
C MET A 1 40.13 -34.59 -29.30
N ARG A 2 39.62 -35.08 -28.16
CA ARG A 2 38.17 -35.05 -27.86
C ARG A 2 37.79 -33.60 -27.57
N ALA A 3 36.90 -33.02 -28.37
CA ALA A 3 36.31 -31.72 -28.07
C ALA A 3 35.68 -31.81 -26.67
N ARG A 4 36.25 -31.08 -25.70
CA ARG A 4 35.68 -30.95 -24.36
C ARG A 4 34.28 -30.40 -24.55
N GLN A 5 33.28 -31.23 -24.26
CA GLN A 5 31.86 -30.88 -24.25
C GLN A 5 31.62 -29.95 -23.05
N PHE A 6 32.15 -28.73 -23.11
CA PHE A 6 32.13 -27.76 -22.00
C PHE A 6 30.70 -27.30 -21.64
N TRP A 7 29.70 -27.64 -22.47
CA TRP A 7 28.35 -27.10 -22.41
C TRP A 7 27.29 -28.21 -22.35
N ASN A 8 27.24 -28.94 -21.24
CA ASN A 8 26.15 -29.87 -20.93
C ASN A 8 25.22 -29.24 -19.87
N ILE A 9 23.92 -29.58 -19.88
CA ILE A 9 22.87 -29.05 -18.99
C ILE A 9 23.30 -29.12 -17.51
N LYS A 10 24.04 -30.18 -17.11
CA LYS A 10 24.58 -30.31 -15.74
C LYS A 10 25.55 -29.17 -15.38
N ASN A 11 26.43 -28.78 -16.30
CA ASN A 11 27.39 -27.69 -16.07
C ASN A 11 26.65 -26.36 -15.97
N TRP A 12 25.69 -26.12 -16.86
CA TRP A 12 24.85 -24.93 -16.82
C TRP A 12 24.07 -24.80 -15.50
N HIS A 13 23.47 -25.91 -15.04
CA HIS A 13 22.77 -25.94 -13.76
C HIS A 13 23.72 -25.68 -12.58
N TRP A 14 24.91 -26.28 -12.59
CA TRP A 14 25.90 -26.06 -11.52
C TRP A 14 26.40 -24.62 -11.47
N VAL A 15 26.78 -24.03 -12.62
CA VAL A 15 27.26 -22.65 -12.70
C VAL A 15 26.17 -21.67 -12.26
N SER A 16 24.95 -21.80 -12.82
CA SER A 16 23.82 -20.93 -12.44
C SER A 16 23.43 -21.10 -10.96
N SER A 17 23.46 -22.33 -10.44
CA SER A 17 23.23 -22.59 -9.01
C SER A 17 24.25 -21.90 -8.13
N ALA A 18 25.54 -21.97 -8.48
CA ALA A 18 26.61 -21.36 -7.68
C ALA A 18 26.50 -19.83 -7.68
N ILE A 19 26.17 -19.23 -8.83
CA ILE A 19 25.96 -17.78 -8.96
C ILE A 19 24.74 -17.32 -8.14
N CYS A 20 23.65 -18.09 -8.17
CA CYS A 20 22.39 -17.67 -7.55
C CYS A 20 22.26 -18.06 -6.07
N LEU A 21 23.07 -18.97 -5.52
CA LEU A 21 22.78 -19.58 -4.23
C LEU A 21 22.63 -18.57 -3.08
N ALA A 22 23.61 -17.67 -2.93
CA ALA A 22 23.59 -16.66 -1.88
C ALA A 22 22.43 -15.67 -2.08
N GLY A 23 22.19 -15.27 -3.33
CA GLY A 23 21.06 -14.39 -3.68
C GLY A 23 19.71 -15.04 -3.38
N MET A 24 19.53 -16.33 -3.71
CA MET A 24 18.30 -17.07 -3.44
C MET A 24 18.02 -17.15 -1.93
N LEU A 25 19.06 -17.39 -1.11
CA LEU A 25 18.91 -17.39 0.34
C LEU A 25 18.55 -16.01 0.87
N LEU A 26 19.24 -14.96 0.41
CA LEU A 26 18.94 -13.57 0.78
C LEU A 26 17.49 -13.19 0.45
N PHE A 27 17.04 -13.47 -0.77
CA PHE A 27 15.69 -13.17 -1.23
C PHE A 27 14.63 -14.02 -0.52
N ALA A 28 14.93 -15.28 -0.19
CA ALA A 28 14.01 -16.10 0.60
C ALA A 28 13.82 -15.55 2.02
N VAL A 29 14.90 -15.17 2.70
CA VAL A 29 14.85 -14.61 4.06
C VAL A 29 14.13 -13.26 4.07
N THR A 30 14.50 -12.37 3.16
CA THR A 30 13.86 -11.04 3.04
C THR A 30 12.42 -11.13 2.53
N GLY A 31 12.07 -12.18 1.78
CA GLY A 31 10.69 -12.46 1.39
C GLY A 31 9.79 -12.75 2.61
N ILE A 32 10.32 -13.43 3.64
CA ILE A 32 9.57 -13.66 4.89
C ILE A 32 9.32 -12.34 5.62
N THR A 33 10.35 -11.50 5.77
CA THR A 33 10.20 -10.20 6.45
C THR A 33 9.26 -9.27 5.69
N LEU A 34 9.28 -9.30 4.36
CA LEU A 34 8.40 -8.53 3.49
C LEU A 34 6.92 -8.94 3.63
N ASN A 35 6.64 -10.22 3.88
CA ASN A 35 5.27 -10.72 4.08
C ASN A 35 4.69 -10.37 5.45
N HIS A 36 5.53 -9.99 6.42
CA HIS A 36 5.14 -9.72 7.80
C HIS A 36 5.75 -8.42 8.34
N PRO A 37 5.52 -7.27 7.69
CA PRO A 37 6.18 -6.02 8.04
C PRO A 37 5.87 -5.59 9.48
N THR A 38 4.65 -5.80 9.97
CA THR A 38 4.25 -5.44 11.34
C THR A 38 4.89 -6.30 12.43
N VAL A 39 5.47 -7.45 12.07
CA VAL A 39 6.14 -8.36 13.02
C VAL A 39 7.63 -8.07 13.10
N PHE A 40 8.22 -7.62 12.00
CA PHE A 40 9.67 -7.50 11.85
C PHE A 40 10.16 -6.06 11.70
N GLU A 41 9.36 -5.13 11.17
CA GLU A 41 9.72 -3.72 11.11
C GLU A 41 9.42 -3.08 12.47
N GLY A 42 10.41 -2.38 13.03
CA GLY A 42 10.26 -1.64 14.27
C GLY A 42 9.64 -0.27 14.05
N ASP A 43 9.41 0.45 15.15
CA ASP A 43 8.97 1.84 15.09
C ASP A 43 9.97 2.70 14.32
N ALA A 44 9.46 3.70 13.61
CA ALA A 44 10.28 4.56 12.80
C ALA A 44 10.89 5.68 13.63
N ASP A 45 12.20 5.88 13.47
CA ASP A 45 12.90 7.02 14.05
C ASP A 45 12.67 8.26 13.17
N LEU A 46 12.09 9.31 13.77
CA LEU A 46 11.83 10.58 13.10
C LEU A 46 12.83 11.63 13.56
N ILE A 47 13.54 12.23 12.61
CA ILE A 47 14.45 13.35 12.85
C ILE A 47 13.92 14.56 12.09
N SER A 48 13.49 15.58 12.82
CA SER A 48 13.08 16.86 12.26
C SER A 48 14.17 17.92 12.42
N ILE A 49 14.32 18.75 11.39
CA ILE A 49 15.25 19.89 11.37
C ILE A 49 14.47 21.10 10.90
N GLU A 50 14.45 22.15 11.72
CA GLU A 50 13.89 23.44 11.37
C GLU A 50 15.01 24.49 11.34
N ALA A 51 15.04 25.32 10.30
CA ALA A 51 16.06 26.35 10.13
C ALA A 51 15.51 27.56 9.37
N GLN A 52 16.17 28.71 9.51
CA GLN A 52 15.89 29.89 8.70
C GLN A 52 16.81 29.93 7.48
N VAL A 53 16.23 30.05 6.29
CA VAL A 53 16.97 30.17 5.04
C VAL A 53 17.43 31.62 4.87
N PRO A 54 18.75 31.88 4.72
CA PRO A 54 19.25 33.24 4.56
C PRO A 54 18.61 33.94 3.35
N PRO A 55 18.25 35.24 3.45
CA PRO A 55 17.59 35.97 2.36
C PRO A 55 18.36 35.96 1.03
N ALA A 56 19.69 35.99 1.08
CA ALA A 56 20.54 35.91 -0.12
C ALA A 56 20.43 34.56 -0.84
N ILE A 57 20.17 33.48 -0.11
CA ILE A 57 19.96 32.14 -0.66
C ILE A 57 18.53 32.00 -1.17
N MET A 58 17.55 32.53 -0.43
CA MET A 58 16.14 32.57 -0.85
C MET A 58 15.94 33.33 -2.16
N ALA A 59 16.68 34.43 -2.37
CA ALA A 59 16.65 35.18 -3.63
C ALA A 59 17.12 34.38 -4.85
N GLY A 60 17.78 33.23 -4.65
CA GLY A 60 18.19 32.30 -5.71
C GLY A 60 17.24 31.13 -5.91
N LEU A 61 16.15 31.03 -5.14
CA LEU A 61 15.25 29.88 -5.12
C LEU A 61 13.98 30.18 -5.94
N HIS A 62 13.93 29.66 -7.18
CA HIS A 62 12.84 29.93 -8.13
C HIS A 62 12.41 28.65 -8.87
N ALA A 63 11.11 28.55 -9.17
CA ALA A 63 10.52 27.41 -9.88
C ALA A 63 11.12 27.16 -11.27
N ASP A 64 11.46 28.23 -11.99
CA ASP A 64 11.96 28.15 -13.37
C ASP A 64 13.47 27.95 -13.48
N ARG A 65 14.17 27.79 -12.35
CA ARG A 65 15.64 27.68 -12.32
C ARG A 65 16.10 26.47 -11.51
N PRO A 66 17.22 25.84 -11.90
CA PRO A 66 17.83 24.81 -11.07
C PRO A 66 18.18 25.35 -9.67
N ILE A 67 18.08 24.48 -8.67
CA ILE A 67 18.46 24.80 -7.29
C ILE A 67 19.93 25.24 -7.23
N SER A 68 20.14 26.45 -6.68
CA SER A 68 21.45 27.10 -6.66
C SER A 68 22.48 26.32 -5.83
N GLN A 69 23.76 26.45 -6.21
CA GLN A 69 24.86 25.85 -5.44
C GLN A 69 24.92 26.38 -4.00
N ALA A 70 24.58 27.66 -3.80
CA ALA A 70 24.50 28.27 -2.49
C ALA A 70 23.45 27.59 -1.59
N PHE A 71 22.26 27.28 -2.13
CA PHE A 71 21.25 26.54 -1.39
C PHE A 71 21.72 25.11 -1.06
N ARG A 72 22.37 24.42 -2.02
CA ARG A 72 22.89 23.06 -1.78
C ARG A 72 23.95 23.02 -0.69
N GLN A 73 24.88 23.98 -0.67
CA GLN A 73 25.92 24.09 0.37
C GLN A 73 25.31 24.42 1.73
N TRP A 74 24.35 25.35 1.77
CA TRP A 74 23.64 25.69 3.00
C TRP A 74 22.84 24.49 3.53
N TYR A 75 22.11 23.78 2.67
CA TYR A 75 21.38 22.56 3.03
C TYR A 75 22.32 21.50 3.59
N GLN A 76 23.48 21.27 2.96
CA GLN A 76 24.46 20.28 3.43
C GLN A 76 25.05 20.66 4.79
N THR A 77 25.32 21.95 5.01
CA THR A 77 25.84 22.44 6.29
C THR A 77 24.79 22.32 7.40
N THR A 78 23.52 22.57 7.07
CA THR A 78 22.41 22.58 8.03
C THR A 78 21.96 21.16 8.40
N THR A 79 21.89 20.26 7.42
CA THR A 79 21.29 18.93 7.59
C THR A 79 22.32 17.81 7.64
N GLY A 80 23.58 18.08 7.30
CA GLY A 80 24.63 17.07 7.09
C GLY A 80 24.46 16.23 5.81
N ASN A 81 23.41 16.46 5.02
CA ASN A 81 23.05 15.63 3.88
C ASN A 81 23.32 16.31 2.54
N THR A 82 23.61 15.52 1.50
CA THR A 82 23.74 16.03 0.12
C THR A 82 22.43 15.88 -0.64
N LEU A 83 22.20 16.81 -1.58
CA LEU A 83 21.08 16.74 -2.52
C LEU A 83 21.53 16.09 -3.84
N PRO A 84 20.69 15.25 -4.46
CA PRO A 84 20.97 14.70 -5.79
C PRO A 84 21.11 15.82 -6.83
N GLU A 85 21.86 15.57 -7.90
CA GLU A 85 22.11 16.57 -8.95
C GLU A 85 20.79 17.10 -9.54
N THR A 86 19.85 16.20 -9.83
CA THR A 86 18.49 16.53 -10.25
C THR A 86 17.53 16.45 -9.07
N LEU A 87 16.74 17.50 -8.88
CA LEU A 87 15.72 17.59 -7.83
C LEU A 87 14.36 17.77 -8.48
N ASN A 88 13.42 16.91 -8.13
CA ASN A 88 12.03 17.07 -8.49
C ASN A 88 11.35 17.92 -7.41
N ALA A 89 11.57 19.23 -7.47
CA ALA A 89 10.93 20.18 -6.57
C ALA A 89 9.51 20.48 -7.04
N GLN A 90 8.56 20.39 -6.13
CA GLN A 90 7.18 20.80 -6.33
C GLN A 90 7.01 22.21 -5.78
N TRP A 91 6.46 23.10 -6.59
CA TRP A 91 6.33 24.50 -6.25
C TRP A 91 4.87 24.88 -6.08
N SER A 92 4.57 25.54 -4.97
CA SER A 92 3.30 26.22 -4.74
C SER A 92 3.52 27.73 -4.62
N GLU A 93 2.44 28.47 -4.39
CA GLU A 93 2.51 29.91 -4.12
C GLU A 93 3.40 30.20 -2.89
N PHE A 94 3.24 29.42 -1.83
CA PHE A 94 3.83 29.68 -0.51
C PHE A 94 5.06 28.82 -0.18
N GLU A 95 5.26 27.69 -0.85
CA GLU A 95 6.35 26.78 -0.48
C GLU A 95 6.99 26.07 -1.68
N MET A 96 8.24 25.63 -1.47
CA MET A 96 8.91 24.64 -2.28
C MET A 96 9.01 23.34 -1.49
N TYR A 97 8.40 22.28 -2.00
CA TYR A 97 8.44 20.94 -1.40
C TYR A 97 9.32 20.00 -2.22
N VAL A 98 10.16 19.20 -1.56
CA VAL A 98 11.02 18.21 -2.19
C VAL A 98 10.91 16.88 -1.47
N SER A 99 10.58 15.82 -2.23
CA SER A 99 10.65 14.44 -1.75
C SER A 99 11.98 13.79 -2.13
N LEU A 100 12.61 13.12 -1.18
CA LEU A 100 13.90 12.43 -1.30
C LEU A 100 13.78 11.01 -0.71
N PRO A 101 12.96 10.14 -1.32
CA PRO A 101 12.72 8.82 -0.80
C PRO A 101 14.01 7.97 -0.86
N ARG A 102 14.22 7.15 0.16
CA ARG A 102 15.41 6.29 0.30
C ARG A 102 15.01 4.86 0.65
N ALA A 103 15.92 3.91 0.45
CA ALA A 103 15.71 2.56 0.97
C ALA A 103 15.70 2.59 2.50
N GLY A 104 14.74 1.90 3.12
CA GLY A 104 14.60 1.80 4.56
C GLY A 104 14.03 3.04 5.25
N GLY A 105 13.55 4.04 4.50
CA GLY A 105 13.08 5.28 5.11
C GLY A 105 12.50 6.25 4.11
N ASP A 106 12.29 7.47 4.57
CA ASP A 106 11.95 8.60 3.71
C ASP A 106 12.69 9.84 4.19
N ARG A 107 12.81 10.82 3.31
CA ARG A 107 13.24 12.16 3.65
C ARG A 107 12.52 13.13 2.75
N TRP A 108 12.06 14.21 3.33
CA TRP A 108 11.47 15.31 2.58
C TRP A 108 11.79 16.62 3.27
N PHE A 109 11.74 17.70 2.52
CA PHE A 109 11.84 19.03 3.09
C PHE A 109 10.94 20.02 2.37
N SER A 110 10.49 21.02 3.10
CA SER A 110 9.81 22.19 2.57
C SER A 110 10.60 23.46 2.88
N VAL A 111 10.44 24.45 2.02
CA VAL A 111 10.93 25.81 2.24
C VAL A 111 9.76 26.76 2.03
N ASP A 112 9.35 27.44 3.10
CA ASP A 112 8.39 28.53 3.06
C ASP A 112 9.02 29.76 2.39
N ARG A 113 8.33 30.30 1.40
CA ARG A 113 8.82 31.39 0.55
C ARG A 113 8.55 32.78 1.12
N GLU A 114 7.63 32.89 2.07
CA GLU A 114 7.27 34.14 2.74
C GLU A 114 8.00 34.25 4.09
N LEU A 115 7.96 33.19 4.88
CA LEU A 115 8.58 33.10 6.20
C LEU A 115 10.05 32.69 6.14
N HIS A 116 10.55 32.30 4.95
CA HIS A 116 11.91 31.82 4.73
C HIS A 116 12.30 30.65 5.64
N THR A 117 11.31 29.87 6.09
CA THR A 117 11.52 28.78 7.04
C THR A 117 11.71 27.48 6.29
N PHE A 118 12.76 26.75 6.64
CA PHE A 118 13.03 25.40 6.16
C PHE A 118 12.61 24.40 7.20
N TYR A 119 11.87 23.39 6.77
CA TYR A 119 11.52 22.23 7.57
C TYR A 119 11.91 20.97 6.83
N GLN A 120 12.62 20.06 7.49
CA GLN A 120 12.93 18.75 6.96
C GLN A 120 12.54 17.69 7.98
N GLU A 121 12.01 16.60 7.47
CA GLU A 121 11.83 15.39 8.25
C GLU A 121 12.54 14.22 7.57
N THR A 122 13.20 13.39 8.38
CA THR A 122 13.79 12.13 7.95
C THR A 122 13.21 11.01 8.79
N THR A 123 12.63 10.03 8.12
CA THR A 123 12.12 8.81 8.72
C THR A 123 13.11 7.68 8.47
N ASP A 124 13.56 6.99 9.51
CA ASP A 124 14.31 5.73 9.43
C ASP A 124 13.47 4.59 9.96
N ARG A 125 13.18 3.59 9.13
CA ARG A 125 12.39 2.40 9.51
C ARG A 125 13.30 1.21 9.86
N GLY A 126 14.60 1.46 10.01
CA GLY A 126 15.59 0.49 10.40
C GLY A 126 16.07 -0.44 9.28
N TRP A 127 16.99 -1.32 9.66
CA TRP A 127 17.71 -2.19 8.71
C TRP A 127 16.83 -3.25 8.05
N ILE A 128 15.73 -3.68 8.70
CA ILE A 128 14.78 -4.65 8.12
C ILE A 128 14.00 -4.01 6.98
N ALA A 129 13.46 -2.80 7.18
CA ALA A 129 12.82 -2.04 6.12
C ALA A 129 13.79 -1.73 4.97
N TYR A 130 15.07 -1.45 5.30
CA TYR A 130 16.12 -1.29 4.29
C TYR A 130 16.31 -2.55 3.44
N LEU A 131 16.44 -3.73 4.06
CA LEU A 131 16.55 -5.00 3.34
C LEU A 131 15.29 -5.32 2.52
N ASN A 132 14.11 -4.97 3.02
CA ASN A 132 12.85 -5.13 2.31
C ASN A 132 12.77 -4.23 1.06
N ASP A 133 13.25 -2.98 1.15
CA ASP A 133 13.33 -2.08 0.00
C ASP A 133 14.41 -2.53 -0.99
N LEU A 134 15.55 -3.06 -0.52
CA LEU A 134 16.56 -3.70 -1.37
C LEU A 134 15.97 -4.91 -2.12
N HIS A 135 15.19 -5.77 -1.47
CA HIS A 135 14.52 -6.91 -2.12
C HIS A 135 13.62 -6.43 -3.27
N LYS A 136 12.92 -5.31 -3.09
CA LYS A 136 12.02 -4.72 -4.10
C LYS A 136 12.76 -3.89 -5.16
N GLY A 137 14.05 -3.61 -4.98
CA GLY A 137 14.79 -2.64 -5.79
C GLY A 137 14.26 -1.21 -5.69
N ARG A 138 13.60 -0.86 -4.57
CA ARG A 138 12.91 0.42 -4.38
C ARG A 138 13.88 1.47 -3.83
N ASN A 139 13.94 2.64 -4.47
CA ASN A 139 14.79 3.77 -4.05
C ASN A 139 16.28 3.36 -3.86
N THR A 140 16.73 2.37 -4.64
CA THR A 140 18.09 1.84 -4.59
C THR A 140 18.94 2.39 -5.72
N HIS A 141 20.26 2.24 -5.61
CA HIS A 141 21.17 2.60 -6.68
C HIS A 141 20.92 1.75 -7.95
N VAL A 142 21.13 2.33 -9.13
CA VAL A 142 20.90 1.67 -10.44
C VAL A 142 21.67 0.35 -10.57
N LEU A 143 22.89 0.29 -10.03
CA LEU A 143 23.69 -0.94 -10.03
C LEU A 143 23.01 -2.09 -9.26
N TRP A 144 22.26 -1.77 -8.20
CA TRP A 144 21.52 -2.77 -7.44
C TRP A 144 20.35 -3.31 -8.25
N THR A 145 19.59 -2.44 -8.92
CA THR A 145 18.52 -2.86 -9.82
C THR A 145 19.05 -3.76 -10.95
N LEU A 146 20.17 -3.37 -11.58
CA LEU A 146 20.83 -4.19 -12.59
C LEU A 146 21.28 -5.55 -12.02
N PHE A 147 21.81 -5.58 -10.79
CA PHE A 147 22.17 -6.81 -10.11
C PHE A 147 20.96 -7.73 -9.93
N ILE A 148 19.81 -7.20 -9.49
CA ILE A 148 18.57 -7.98 -9.35
C ILE A 148 18.12 -8.54 -10.70
N ASP A 149 18.17 -7.75 -11.78
CA ASP A 149 17.78 -8.21 -13.12
C ASP A 149 18.66 -9.37 -13.61
N VAL A 150 19.98 -9.23 -13.47
CA VAL A 150 20.94 -10.30 -13.82
C VAL A 150 20.71 -11.53 -12.95
N PHE A 151 20.49 -11.35 -11.65
CA PHE A 151 20.20 -12.43 -10.71
C PHE A 151 18.89 -13.16 -11.06
N ALA A 152 17.85 -12.42 -11.47
CA ALA A 152 16.58 -13.00 -11.91
C ALA A 152 16.76 -13.86 -13.16
N ILE A 153 17.50 -13.37 -14.16
CA ILE A 153 17.84 -14.14 -15.38
C ILE A 153 18.59 -15.42 -15.01
N ALA A 154 19.61 -15.31 -14.15
CA ALA A 154 20.38 -16.47 -13.70
C ALA A 154 19.50 -17.48 -12.92
N SER A 155 18.54 -17.01 -12.13
CA SER A 155 17.59 -17.84 -11.38
C SER A 155 16.58 -18.55 -12.28
N VAL A 156 16.16 -17.91 -13.38
CA VAL A 156 15.37 -18.56 -14.44
C VAL A 156 16.19 -19.67 -15.10
N LEU A 157 17.43 -19.40 -15.48
CA LEU A 157 18.33 -20.41 -16.06
C LEU A 157 18.55 -21.59 -15.11
N PHE A 158 18.78 -21.31 -13.82
CA PHE A 158 18.90 -22.33 -12.77
C PHE A 158 17.63 -23.20 -12.68
N SER A 159 16.45 -22.59 -12.66
CA SER A 159 15.16 -23.29 -12.57
C SER A 159 14.86 -24.14 -13.81
N VAL A 160 15.07 -23.60 -15.01
CA VAL A 160 14.86 -24.31 -16.28
C VAL A 160 15.82 -25.49 -16.41
N THR A 161 17.11 -25.27 -16.16
CA THR A 161 18.10 -26.36 -16.23
C THR A 161 17.83 -27.43 -15.17
N GLY A 162 17.39 -27.04 -13.97
CA GLY A 162 16.95 -27.95 -12.93
C GLY A 162 15.76 -28.81 -13.37
N LEU A 163 14.74 -28.22 -13.99
CA LEU A 163 13.59 -28.94 -14.52
C LEU A 163 13.97 -29.92 -15.65
N LEU A 164 14.90 -29.53 -16.53
CA LEU A 164 15.42 -30.40 -17.59
C LEU A 164 16.20 -31.59 -17.02
N LEU A 165 17.02 -31.38 -16.00
CA LEU A 165 17.70 -32.46 -15.28
C LEU A 165 16.69 -33.37 -14.58
N LEU A 166 15.67 -32.80 -13.95
CA LEU A 166 14.61 -33.54 -13.30
C LEU A 166 13.90 -34.47 -14.30
N LYS A 167 13.51 -33.95 -15.47
CA LYS A 167 12.95 -34.76 -16.57
C LYS A 167 13.89 -35.88 -17.01
N LYS A 168 15.19 -35.59 -17.16
CA LYS A 168 16.20 -36.56 -17.61
C LYS A 168 16.41 -37.70 -16.61
N TYR A 169 16.36 -37.40 -15.31
CA TYR A 169 16.66 -38.35 -14.24
C TYR A 169 15.43 -38.83 -13.45
N ALA A 170 14.21 -38.49 -13.90
CA ALA A 170 12.95 -38.89 -13.24
C ALA A 170 12.63 -40.39 -13.34
N LYS A 171 13.35 -41.15 -14.18
CA LYS A 171 13.07 -42.59 -14.38
C LYS A 171 13.22 -43.33 -13.05
N GLY A 172 12.13 -43.96 -12.59
CA GLY A 172 12.07 -44.66 -11.31
C GLY A 172 11.55 -43.83 -10.13
N ARG A 173 11.32 -42.51 -10.30
CA ARG A 173 10.78 -41.62 -9.26
C ARG A 173 9.38 -41.12 -9.63
N LYS A 174 8.37 -41.95 -9.37
CA LYS A 174 6.95 -41.69 -9.72
C LYS A 174 6.39 -40.41 -9.10
N THR A 175 6.93 -39.97 -7.96
CA THR A 175 6.50 -38.75 -7.22
C THR A 175 7.02 -37.44 -7.82
N THR A 176 7.97 -37.50 -8.75
CA THR A 176 8.63 -36.29 -9.30
C THR A 176 7.65 -35.32 -9.94
N TRP A 177 6.80 -35.80 -10.86
CA TRP A 177 5.87 -34.95 -11.60
C TRP A 177 4.66 -34.48 -10.78
N PRO A 178 4.06 -35.32 -9.90
CA PRO A 178 3.06 -34.84 -8.95
C PRO A 178 3.55 -33.67 -8.09
N LEU A 179 4.78 -33.71 -7.59
CA LEU A 179 5.33 -32.61 -6.79
C LEU A 179 5.57 -31.34 -7.60
N VAL A 180 6.09 -31.46 -8.83
CA VAL A 180 6.24 -30.30 -9.74
C VAL A 180 4.88 -29.67 -10.05
N ALA A 181 3.86 -30.49 -10.32
CA ALA A 181 2.50 -30.00 -10.55
C ALA A 181 1.92 -29.31 -9.31
N ALA A 182 2.09 -29.90 -8.12
CA ALA A 182 1.64 -29.31 -6.86
C ALA A 182 2.27 -27.92 -6.61
N GLY A 183 3.55 -27.74 -6.94
CA GLY A 183 4.24 -26.45 -6.84
C GLY A 183 3.65 -25.32 -7.69
N ILE A 184 2.87 -25.64 -8.73
CA ILE A 184 2.15 -24.67 -9.57
C ILE A 184 0.68 -24.57 -9.15
N VAL A 185 0.03 -25.72 -8.95
CA VAL A 185 -1.42 -25.79 -8.69
C VAL A 185 -1.76 -25.18 -7.33
N VAL A 186 -1.00 -25.46 -6.27
CA VAL A 186 -1.30 -24.95 -4.93
C VAL A 186 -1.30 -23.40 -4.89
N PRO A 187 -0.26 -22.69 -5.38
CA PRO A 187 -0.32 -21.22 -5.46
C PRO A 187 -1.49 -20.70 -6.29
N ILE A 188 -1.81 -21.31 -7.43
CA ILE A 188 -2.95 -20.90 -8.26
C ILE A 188 -4.27 -21.05 -7.49
N LEU A 189 -4.46 -22.16 -6.78
CA LEU A 189 -5.65 -22.39 -5.95
C LEU A 189 -5.76 -21.38 -4.82
N LEU A 190 -4.65 -20.99 -4.20
CA LEU A 190 -4.62 -19.95 -3.15
C LEU A 190 -4.92 -18.54 -3.68
N LEU A 191 -4.67 -18.28 -4.97
CA LEU A 191 -5.01 -17.02 -5.64
C LEU A 191 -6.45 -16.97 -6.13
N LEU A 192 -7.16 -18.10 -6.18
CA LEU A 192 -8.58 -18.08 -6.48
C LEU A 192 -9.26 -17.25 -5.39
N PRO A 193 -10.03 -16.21 -5.74
CA PRO A 193 -10.75 -15.45 -4.75
C PRO A 193 -11.61 -16.42 -3.96
N ASN A 194 -11.40 -16.48 -2.64
CA ASN A 194 -12.34 -17.13 -1.73
C ASN A 194 -13.73 -16.65 -2.15
N HIS A 195 -14.61 -17.60 -2.51
CA HIS A 195 -15.96 -17.34 -2.98
C HIS A 195 -16.55 -16.12 -2.24
N ALA A 196 -17.15 -15.19 -3.01
CA ALA A 196 -17.89 -14.09 -2.42
C ALA A 196 -18.79 -14.69 -1.34
N SER A 197 -18.61 -14.25 -0.10
CA SER A 197 -19.51 -14.69 0.95
C SER A 197 -20.87 -14.09 0.66
N ALA A 198 -21.95 -14.82 0.93
CA ALA A 198 -23.29 -14.25 0.82
C ALA A 198 -23.34 -12.95 1.64
N ASN A 199 -23.83 -11.86 1.05
CA ASN A 199 -23.93 -10.55 1.70
C ASN A 199 -22.58 -9.93 2.10
N GLU A 200 -21.80 -9.45 1.12
CA GLU A 200 -20.52 -8.78 1.37
C GLU A 200 -20.38 -7.45 0.62
N LEU A 201 -19.60 -6.54 1.21
CA LEU A 201 -19.07 -5.36 0.55
C LEU A 201 -17.54 -5.49 0.45
N SER A 202 -17.02 -5.59 -0.77
CA SER A 202 -15.58 -5.57 -1.05
C SER A 202 -15.16 -4.14 -1.37
N VAL A 203 -14.23 -3.59 -0.59
CA VAL A 203 -13.71 -2.23 -0.73
C VAL A 203 -12.22 -2.29 -1.03
N GLN A 204 -11.81 -1.76 -2.18
CA GLN A 204 -10.40 -1.61 -2.51
C GLN A 204 -9.90 -0.20 -2.18
N LEU A 205 -8.91 -0.12 -1.29
CA LEU A 205 -8.21 1.12 -0.96
C LEU A 205 -6.96 1.25 -1.85
N PRO A 206 -6.85 2.32 -2.67
CA PRO A 206 -5.72 2.50 -3.55
C PRO A 206 -4.46 2.87 -2.76
N ARG A 207 -3.31 2.45 -3.29
CA ARG A 207 -2.03 2.98 -2.83
C ARG A 207 -1.83 4.35 -3.48
N LEU A 208 -1.79 5.40 -2.67
CA LEU A 208 -1.51 6.75 -3.15
C LEU A 208 -0.02 7.08 -3.00
N THR A 209 0.48 7.85 -3.96
CA THR A 209 1.81 8.44 -3.92
C THR A 209 1.68 9.85 -3.35
N VAL A 210 1.69 9.95 -2.03
CA VAL A 210 1.61 11.22 -1.27
C VAL A 210 2.84 11.37 -0.38
N SER A 211 3.14 12.60 0.02
CA SER A 211 4.26 12.97 0.90
C SER A 211 4.17 12.27 2.26
N GLU A 212 2.98 12.29 2.85
CA GLU A 212 2.66 11.63 4.11
C GLU A 212 1.44 10.73 3.92
N TYR A 213 1.62 9.42 4.10
CA TYR A 213 0.54 8.46 3.88
C TYR A 213 -0.17 8.16 5.20
N HIS A 214 -1.37 8.71 5.36
CA HIS A 214 -2.32 8.26 6.39
C HIS A 214 -3.30 7.25 5.80
N PRO A 215 -3.54 6.11 6.47
CA PRO A 215 -4.65 5.23 6.15
C PRO A 215 -5.99 6.00 6.19
N PRO A 216 -6.86 5.86 5.18
CA PRO A 216 -8.11 6.60 5.15
C PRO A 216 -9.08 6.09 6.20
N TYR A 217 -9.85 7.02 6.75
CA TYR A 217 -11.03 6.74 7.54
C TYR A 217 -12.14 6.33 6.58
N LEU A 218 -12.96 5.38 6.99
CA LEU A 218 -14.00 4.84 6.14
C LEU A 218 -15.30 4.63 6.92
N ALA A 219 -16.42 5.06 6.36
CA ALA A 219 -17.74 4.82 6.90
C ALA A 219 -18.62 4.14 5.86
N VAL A 220 -19.30 3.08 6.29
CA VAL A 220 -20.35 2.39 5.54
C VAL A 220 -21.64 2.45 6.32
N TRP A 221 -22.70 2.96 5.73
CA TRP A 221 -24.01 3.06 6.38
C TRP A 221 -25.15 2.92 5.37
N LEU A 222 -26.30 2.49 5.86
CA LEU A 222 -27.51 2.28 5.06
C LEU A 222 -28.54 3.38 5.36
N MET A 223 -29.18 3.89 4.31
CA MET A 223 -30.34 4.79 4.42
C MET A 223 -31.54 4.21 3.66
N ASP A 224 -32.74 4.55 4.13
CA ASP A 224 -34.00 4.23 3.43
C ASP A 224 -34.34 5.28 2.35
N ALA A 225 -35.45 5.06 1.65
CA ALA A 225 -35.95 5.94 0.58
C ALA A 225 -36.20 7.38 1.07
N GLU A 226 -36.56 7.57 2.34
CA GLU A 226 -36.73 8.89 2.97
C GLU A 226 -35.41 9.53 3.43
N ARG A 227 -34.26 8.91 3.13
CA ARG A 227 -32.92 9.33 3.54
C ARG A 227 -32.76 9.35 5.07
N LYS A 228 -33.51 8.54 5.79
CA LYS A 228 -33.30 8.29 7.22
C LYS A 228 -32.28 7.18 7.38
N LYS A 229 -31.43 7.33 8.41
CA LYS A 229 -30.42 6.34 8.73
C LYS A 229 -31.08 5.05 9.23
N VAL A 230 -30.69 3.92 8.65
CA VAL A 230 -31.15 2.58 9.02
C VAL A 230 -30.13 1.92 9.93
N ALA A 231 -28.87 1.84 9.50
CA ALA A 231 -27.78 1.22 10.26
C ALA A 231 -26.42 1.78 9.85
N ASP A 232 -25.48 1.81 10.80
CA ASP A 232 -24.05 2.01 10.56
C ASP A 232 -23.41 0.61 10.50
N VAL A 233 -22.69 0.31 9.43
CA VAL A 233 -22.20 -1.04 9.11
C VAL A 233 -20.72 -1.18 9.47
N ALA A 234 -19.90 -0.22 9.05
CA ALA A 234 -18.48 -0.22 9.32
C ALA A 234 -17.99 1.22 9.49
N ILE A 235 -17.19 1.48 10.53
CA ILE A 235 -16.58 2.77 10.82
C ILE A 235 -15.11 2.52 11.14
N TRP A 236 -14.25 2.67 10.14
CA TRP A 236 -12.81 2.53 10.29
C TRP A 236 -12.17 3.88 10.58
N TYR A 237 -11.47 3.96 11.70
CA TYR A 237 -10.77 5.15 12.15
C TYR A 237 -9.58 4.78 13.02
N ASP A 238 -8.72 5.74 13.34
CA ASP A 238 -7.57 5.46 14.19
C ASP A 238 -8.03 5.30 15.64
N THR A 239 -7.93 4.07 16.14
CA THR A 239 -8.33 3.70 17.50
C THR A 239 -7.14 3.62 18.46
N GLN A 240 -5.92 3.81 17.95
CA GLN A 240 -4.67 3.61 18.70
C GLN A 240 -4.02 4.91 19.12
N LEU A 241 -4.42 6.05 18.55
CA LEU A 241 -3.98 7.35 19.01
C LEU A 241 -4.32 7.58 20.49
N ALA A 242 -3.37 8.15 21.23
CA ALA A 242 -3.54 8.52 22.62
C ALA A 242 -4.74 9.47 22.78
N ASP A 243 -5.36 9.48 23.97
CA ASP A 243 -6.44 10.40 24.34
C ASP A 243 -7.62 10.46 23.34
N HIS A 244 -7.89 9.35 22.62
CA HIS A 244 -8.95 9.26 21.62
C HIS A 244 -8.82 10.28 20.48
N GLU A 245 -7.59 10.74 20.18
CA GLU A 245 -7.40 11.79 19.18
C GLU A 245 -7.88 11.41 17.78
N GLY A 246 -7.92 10.12 17.44
CA GLY A 246 -8.47 9.65 16.17
C GLY A 246 -9.94 10.01 15.98
N GLU A 247 -10.72 10.19 17.06
CA GLU A 247 -12.11 10.63 16.94
C GLU A 247 -12.25 12.06 16.37
N LYS A 248 -11.19 12.88 16.46
CA LYS A 248 -11.18 14.26 15.95
C LYS A 248 -11.38 14.34 14.44
N TRP A 249 -10.97 13.29 13.72
CA TRP A 249 -10.99 13.23 12.25
C TRP A 249 -12.24 12.53 11.69
N LEU A 250 -13.06 11.91 12.53
CA LEU A 250 -14.35 11.32 12.13
C LEU A 250 -15.28 12.31 11.40
N LYS A 251 -15.16 13.61 11.73
CA LYS A 251 -15.91 14.70 11.11
C LYS A 251 -15.55 14.93 9.63
N ASP A 252 -14.41 14.43 9.17
CA ASP A 252 -13.93 14.62 7.79
C ASP A 252 -14.64 13.68 6.81
N MET A 253 -15.20 12.58 7.30
CA MET A 253 -16.27 11.82 6.63
C MET A 253 -17.60 12.60 6.73
N ARG A 254 -17.63 13.79 6.11
CA ARG A 254 -18.65 14.81 6.39
C ARG A 254 -20.07 14.34 6.10
N LEU A 255 -20.30 13.49 5.09
CA LEU A 255 -21.67 13.06 4.77
C LEU A 255 -22.17 12.12 5.88
N TRP A 256 -21.41 11.09 6.21
CA TRP A 256 -21.68 10.19 7.33
C TRP A 256 -21.80 10.96 8.65
N TRP A 257 -20.86 11.84 8.97
CA TRP A 257 -20.88 12.63 10.20
C TRP A 257 -22.18 13.43 10.35
N ARG A 258 -22.67 13.99 9.23
CA ARG A 258 -23.93 14.74 9.22
C ARG A 258 -25.18 13.87 9.25
N ARG A 259 -25.11 12.62 8.80
CA ARG A 259 -26.27 11.72 8.66
C ARG A 259 -26.41 10.77 9.84
N SER A 260 -25.30 10.36 10.45
CA SER A 260 -25.25 9.45 11.58
C SER A 260 -24.22 9.88 12.62
N GLY A 261 -22.94 10.05 12.21
CA GLY A 261 -21.78 10.07 13.11
C GLY A 261 -21.85 11.03 14.29
N ARG A 262 -22.31 12.28 14.11
CA ARG A 262 -22.31 13.30 15.17
C ARG A 262 -23.17 12.99 16.40
N PHE A 263 -24.02 11.97 16.31
CA PHE A 263 -24.94 11.55 17.37
C PHE A 263 -24.53 10.22 18.02
N LEU A 264 -23.43 9.62 17.57
CA LEU A 264 -22.95 8.33 18.05
C LEU A 264 -21.95 8.56 19.19
N THR A 265 -21.95 7.62 20.14
CA THR A 265 -20.84 7.47 21.09
C THR A 265 -19.84 6.49 20.49
N MET A 266 -18.58 6.88 20.42
CA MET A 266 -17.51 6.06 19.87
C MET A 266 -16.80 5.26 20.97
N PRO A 267 -16.26 4.06 20.67
CA PRO A 267 -16.52 3.26 19.47
C PRO A 267 -17.96 2.71 19.43
N VAL A 268 -18.50 2.55 18.22
CA VAL A 268 -19.79 1.86 18.01
C VAL A 268 -19.55 0.36 18.03
N ASP A 269 -20.19 -0.35 18.97
CA ASP A 269 -20.08 -1.80 19.07
C ASP A 269 -20.50 -2.50 17.77
N GLY A 270 -19.72 -3.48 17.34
CA GLY A 270 -19.92 -4.24 16.10
C GLY A 270 -19.68 -3.49 14.78
N ALA A 271 -19.55 -2.16 14.76
CA ALA A 271 -19.30 -1.38 13.54
C ALA A 271 -17.92 -0.72 13.50
N SER A 272 -17.38 -0.30 14.65
CA SER A 272 -16.09 0.38 14.71
C SER A 272 -14.89 -0.57 14.55
N GLY A 273 -13.84 -0.10 13.88
CA GLY A 273 -12.57 -0.81 13.75
C GLY A 273 -11.41 0.11 13.37
N ALA A 274 -10.19 -0.44 13.38
CA ALA A 274 -9.00 0.30 12.97
C ALA A 274 -9.02 0.62 11.46
N THR A 275 -8.37 1.72 11.07
CA THR A 275 -8.07 2.04 9.67
C THR A 275 -7.32 0.90 8.97
N ARG A 276 -7.44 0.85 7.64
CA ARG A 276 -6.90 -0.23 6.82
C ARG A 276 -5.85 0.29 5.83
N GLN A 277 -4.80 -0.49 5.64
CA GLN A 277 -3.74 -0.23 4.67
C GLN A 277 -4.24 -0.41 3.22
N PRO A 278 -3.51 0.08 2.20
CA PRO A 278 -3.84 -0.18 0.80
C PRO A 278 -4.06 -1.67 0.50
N GLY A 279 -5.11 -1.98 -0.26
CA GLY A 279 -5.50 -3.36 -0.57
C GLY A 279 -7.00 -3.55 -0.65
N SER A 280 -7.43 -4.80 -0.84
CA SER A 280 -8.84 -5.18 -0.87
C SER A 280 -9.28 -5.68 0.50
N HIS A 281 -10.35 -5.09 1.02
CA HIS A 281 -10.93 -5.38 2.33
C HIS A 281 -12.38 -5.82 2.18
N ARG A 282 -12.81 -6.81 2.97
CA ARG A 282 -14.19 -7.30 2.96
C ARG A 282 -14.91 -6.84 4.22
N ILE A 283 -16.15 -6.40 4.04
CA ILE A 283 -17.08 -6.06 5.12
C ILE A 283 -18.25 -7.04 5.01
N ASP A 284 -18.49 -7.78 6.08
CA ASP A 284 -19.62 -8.70 6.21
C ASP A 284 -20.91 -7.89 6.41
N LEU A 285 -21.91 -8.14 5.56
CA LEU A 285 -23.21 -7.47 5.62
C LEU A 285 -24.30 -8.36 6.21
N THR A 286 -23.97 -9.53 6.75
CA THR A 286 -24.96 -10.46 7.30
C THR A 286 -25.84 -9.78 8.37
N THR A 287 -25.23 -9.08 9.33
CA THR A 287 -25.96 -8.33 10.38
C THR A 287 -26.84 -7.21 9.79
N LEU A 288 -26.37 -6.54 8.74
CA LEU A 288 -27.15 -5.52 8.04
C LEU A 288 -28.38 -6.14 7.37
N VAL A 289 -28.19 -7.26 6.67
CA VAL A 289 -29.25 -8.00 5.98
C VAL A 289 -30.29 -8.51 6.97
N ASP A 290 -29.86 -9.05 8.11
CA ASP A 290 -30.76 -9.45 9.19
C ASP A 290 -31.57 -8.25 9.72
N THR A 291 -30.95 -7.06 9.82
CA THR A 291 -31.63 -5.83 10.24
C THR A 291 -32.71 -5.38 9.26
N ILE A 292 -32.47 -5.48 7.95
CA ILE A 292 -33.45 -5.05 6.93
C ILE A 292 -34.49 -6.11 6.59
N ARG A 293 -34.25 -7.39 6.89
CA ARG A 293 -35.22 -8.49 6.68
C ARG A 293 -36.55 -8.25 7.40
N ALA A 294 -36.52 -7.57 8.55
CA ALA A 294 -37.71 -7.22 9.32
C ALA A 294 -38.36 -5.88 8.91
N ARG A 295 -37.85 -5.18 7.88
CA ARG A 295 -38.34 -3.86 7.45
C ARG A 295 -39.30 -3.95 6.25
N PRO A 296 -40.16 -2.95 6.03
CA PRO A 296 -41.05 -2.92 4.88
C PRO A 296 -40.31 -2.99 3.54
N PRO A 297 -40.94 -3.52 2.49
CA PRO A 297 -40.41 -3.44 1.13
C PRO A 297 -40.23 -1.99 0.68
N GLN A 298 -39.00 -1.63 0.32
CA GLN A 298 -38.64 -0.28 -0.14
C GLN A 298 -37.23 -0.27 -0.74
N SER A 299 -36.88 0.86 -1.38
CA SER A 299 -35.53 1.15 -1.83
C SER A 299 -34.62 1.50 -0.65
N TYR A 300 -33.40 0.98 -0.68
CA TYR A 300 -32.33 1.37 0.23
C TYR A 300 -31.11 1.85 -0.56
N THR A 301 -30.31 2.71 0.07
CA THR A 301 -29.02 3.13 -0.46
C THR A 301 -27.92 2.89 0.57
N LEU A 302 -26.95 2.05 0.21
CA LEU A 302 -25.72 1.84 0.95
C LEU A 302 -24.69 2.87 0.51
N TYR A 303 -24.14 3.59 1.47
CA TYR A 303 -23.10 4.59 1.25
C TYR A 303 -21.76 4.06 1.72
N VAL A 304 -20.71 4.38 0.97
CA VAL A 304 -19.32 4.11 1.32
C VAL A 304 -18.57 5.42 1.19
N GLU A 305 -18.18 6.03 2.30
CA GLU A 305 -17.40 7.28 2.34
C GLU A 305 -16.01 6.98 2.86
N ALA A 306 -14.99 7.47 2.15
CA ALA A 306 -13.61 7.46 2.61
C ALA A 306 -13.10 8.91 2.71
N ALA A 307 -12.36 9.21 3.77
CA ALA A 307 -11.72 10.50 3.97
C ALA A 307 -10.34 10.30 4.59
N ARG A 308 -9.38 11.14 4.24
CA ARG A 308 -8.04 11.10 4.80
C ARG A 308 -7.71 12.40 5.50
N GLU A 309 -6.96 12.31 6.60
CA GLU A 309 -6.38 13.46 7.29
C GLU A 309 -5.58 14.29 6.28
N LEU A 310 -5.96 15.57 6.13
CA LEU A 310 -5.34 16.51 5.18
C LEU A 310 -5.38 16.07 3.70
N GLY A 311 -6.18 15.05 3.36
CA GLY A 311 -6.24 14.44 2.04
C GLY A 311 -7.58 14.64 1.33
N GLY A 312 -7.89 13.69 0.43
CA GLY A 312 -9.14 13.69 -0.32
C GLY A 312 -10.30 13.10 0.47
N ARG A 313 -11.49 13.22 -0.12
CA ARG A 313 -12.71 12.58 0.34
C ARG A 313 -13.50 12.08 -0.85
N GLU A 314 -14.04 10.88 -0.73
CA GLU A 314 -14.81 10.24 -1.78
C GLU A 314 -16.01 9.50 -1.20
N VAL A 315 -17.12 9.49 -1.95
CA VAL A 315 -18.34 8.78 -1.57
C VAL A 315 -18.85 7.99 -2.77
N LEU A 316 -19.13 6.70 -2.57
CA LEU A 316 -19.84 5.83 -3.50
C LEU A 316 -21.20 5.43 -2.92
N GLN A 317 -22.16 5.16 -3.79
CA GLN A 317 -23.55 4.85 -3.43
C GLN A 317 -24.04 3.62 -4.20
N PHE A 318 -24.72 2.71 -3.50
CA PHE A 318 -25.28 1.50 -4.07
C PHE A 318 -26.76 1.45 -3.72
N SER A 319 -27.63 1.54 -4.73
CA SER A 319 -29.08 1.57 -4.52
C SER A 319 -29.71 0.26 -4.96
N PHE A 320 -30.55 -0.31 -4.10
CA PHE A 320 -31.23 -1.58 -4.37
C PHE A 320 -32.63 -1.60 -3.74
N GLU A 321 -33.53 -2.37 -4.34
CA GLU A 321 -34.86 -2.67 -3.78
C GLU A 321 -34.77 -3.85 -2.82
N TRP A 322 -35.49 -3.78 -1.71
CA TRP A 322 -35.60 -4.89 -0.76
C TRP A 322 -37.07 -5.26 -0.55
N PRO A 323 -37.44 -6.56 -0.41
CA PRO A 323 -36.57 -7.74 -0.48
C PRO A 323 -36.03 -8.01 -1.88
N LEU A 324 -34.89 -8.71 -1.94
CA LEU A 324 -34.27 -9.08 -3.20
C LEU A 324 -34.98 -10.29 -3.81
N ASN A 325 -35.33 -10.20 -5.09
CA ASN A 325 -35.91 -11.33 -5.84
C ASN A 325 -34.84 -12.21 -6.52
N GLN A 326 -33.63 -11.68 -6.67
CA GLN A 326 -32.47 -12.33 -7.28
C GLN A 326 -31.19 -11.77 -6.64
N PRO A 327 -30.06 -12.49 -6.72
CA PRO A 327 -28.78 -11.99 -6.21
C PRO A 327 -28.48 -10.61 -6.80
N PHE A 328 -28.18 -9.64 -5.94
CA PHE A 328 -27.86 -8.29 -6.32
C PHE A 328 -26.35 -8.09 -6.28
N LYS A 329 -25.79 -7.61 -7.39
CA LYS A 329 -24.36 -7.32 -7.51
C LYS A 329 -24.17 -6.00 -8.25
N GLN A 330 -23.51 -5.06 -7.59
CA GLN A 330 -23.17 -3.77 -8.18
C GLN A 330 -21.70 -3.43 -7.89
N THR A 331 -21.00 -2.96 -8.91
CA THR A 331 -19.60 -2.52 -8.81
C THR A 331 -19.53 -1.06 -9.16
N GLU A 332 -18.91 -0.27 -8.30
CA GLU A 332 -18.60 1.14 -8.51
C GLU A 332 -17.09 1.36 -8.50
N GLN A 333 -16.64 2.41 -9.20
CA GLN A 333 -15.24 2.81 -9.27
C GLN A 333 -15.07 4.18 -8.64
N GLY A 334 -14.24 4.26 -7.60
CA GLY A 334 -13.74 5.53 -7.09
C GLY A 334 -12.64 6.11 -7.97
N ARG A 335 -12.25 7.33 -7.67
CA ARG A 335 -11.33 8.16 -8.43
C ARG A 335 -10.04 8.44 -7.67
N HIS A 336 -10.09 8.59 -6.36
CA HIS A 336 -8.94 9.03 -5.56
C HIS A 336 -8.79 8.25 -4.25
N GLU A 337 -9.81 8.20 -3.40
CA GLU A 337 -9.71 7.57 -2.07
C GLU A 337 -10.24 6.13 -2.09
N LEU A 338 -11.10 5.80 -3.05
CA LEU A 338 -11.62 4.47 -3.28
C LEU A 338 -11.18 4.01 -4.68
N ALA A 339 -10.89 2.72 -4.84
CA ALA A 339 -10.68 2.08 -6.14
C ALA A 339 -11.96 1.30 -6.50
N THR A 340 -11.85 -0.01 -6.77
CA THR A 340 -13.04 -0.83 -7.02
C THR A 340 -13.78 -1.09 -5.71
N VAL A 341 -15.09 -0.79 -5.68
CA VAL A 341 -15.98 -1.18 -4.58
C VAL A 341 -17.13 -2.01 -5.14
N GLN A 342 -17.36 -3.18 -4.57
CA GLN A 342 -18.35 -4.14 -5.04
C GLN A 342 -19.27 -4.57 -3.90
N LEU A 343 -20.56 -4.32 -4.09
CA LEU A 343 -21.64 -4.82 -3.23
C LEU A 343 -22.20 -6.11 -3.81
N THR A 344 -22.27 -7.15 -2.98
CA THR A 344 -22.95 -8.42 -3.29
C THR A 344 -23.97 -8.70 -2.18
N LEU A 345 -25.24 -8.89 -2.54
CA LEU A 345 -26.33 -9.25 -1.63
C LEU A 345 -27.09 -10.44 -2.20
N GLU A 346 -27.51 -11.34 -1.32
CA GLU A 346 -28.32 -12.51 -1.65
C GLU A 346 -29.77 -12.33 -1.17
N PRO A 347 -30.75 -12.98 -1.84
CA PRO A 347 -32.18 -12.96 -1.47
C PRO A 347 -32.52 -13.37 -0.03
#